data_AF-A0A316ZE92-F1
#
_entry.id   AF-A0A316ZE92-F1
#
_cell.length_a   1.000
_cell.length_b   1.000
_cell.length_c   1.000
_cell.angle_alpha   90.00
_cell.angle_beta   90.00
_cell.angle_gamma   90.00
#
_symmetry.space_group_name_H-M   'P 1'
#
loop_
_entity.id
_entity.type
_entity.pdbx_description
1 polymer ?
#
loop_
_entity_poly.entity_id
_entity_poly.type
_entity_poly.pdbx_seq_one_letter_code
_entity_poly.pdbx_strand_id
1 'polypeptide(L)'
;MSVPKLLAQVLFLGVQAVGKAFAEAGRQAARNARAAPVEASAAGTGKLGSSPTDNLTRTHRMTLDEARMILNLDAKGIAEASEEGRAALEKSYEHLFKTNAPPAPKGATGGGAGSFYIQSKVVRARERIEAEWAEVLKASKGPPPPPDASAPKGPEAQQGPAP
;
A
#
# COMPACT_ATOMS: atom_id res chain seq x y z
N MET A 1 56.75 14.19 -13.25
CA MET A 1 55.77 13.48 -12.38
C MET A 1 55.91 11.99 -12.66
N SER A 2 56.29 11.17 -11.67
CA SER A 2 56.47 9.73 -11.88
C SER A 2 55.10 9.03 -11.95
N VAL A 3 54.86 8.24 -13.00
CA VAL A 3 53.61 7.46 -13.24
C VAL A 3 53.13 6.67 -12.00
N PRO A 4 53.99 6.03 -11.19
CA PRO A 4 53.55 5.30 -9.99
C PRO A 4 52.88 6.21 -8.94
N LYS A 5 53.34 7.46 -8.80
CA LYS A 5 52.79 8.44 -7.85
C LYS A 5 51.40 8.93 -8.29
N LEU A 6 51.18 9.06 -9.60
CA LEU A 6 49.88 9.42 -10.17
C LEU A 6 48.85 8.30 -9.96
N LEU A 7 49.24 7.04 -10.22
CA LEU A 7 48.37 5.88 -10.01
C LEU A 7 47.96 5.73 -8.54
N ALA A 8 48.91 5.87 -7.61
CA ALA A 8 48.61 5.83 -6.18
C ALA A 8 47.64 6.94 -5.75
N GLN A 9 47.80 8.15 -6.32
CA GLN A 9 46.94 9.29 -6.01
C GLN A 9 45.51 9.11 -6.55
N VAL A 10 45.35 8.60 -7.77
CA VAL A 10 44.03 8.30 -8.36
C VAL A 10 43.35 7.18 -7.59
N LEU A 11 44.08 6.13 -7.22
CA LEU A 11 43.54 5.02 -6.44
C LEU A 11 43.08 5.50 -5.05
N PHE A 12 43.91 6.28 -4.36
CA PHE A 12 43.57 6.81 -3.04
C PHE A 12 42.33 7.71 -3.09
N LEU A 13 42.26 8.60 -4.08
CA LEU A 13 41.11 9.48 -4.25
C LEU A 13 39.84 8.71 -4.63
N GLY A 14 39.97 7.68 -5.48
CA GLY A 14 38.87 6.79 -5.86
C GLY A 14 38.30 6.02 -4.67
N VAL A 15 39.16 5.41 -3.84
CA VAL A 15 38.73 4.67 -2.65
C VAL A 15 38.03 5.58 -1.63
N GLN A 16 38.53 6.81 -1.43
CA GLN A 16 37.89 7.77 -0.53
C GLN A 16 36.51 8.23 -1.04
N ALA A 17 36.37 8.45 -2.35
CA ALA A 17 35.10 8.84 -2.94
C ALA A 17 34.06 7.73 -2.82
N VAL A 18 34.44 6.49 -3.18
CA VAL A 18 33.55 5.32 -3.09
C VAL A 18 33.16 5.04 -1.64
N GLY A 19 34.12 5.04 -0.71
CA GLY A 19 33.85 4.78 0.72
C GLY A 19 32.87 5.79 1.35
N LYS A 20 33.01 7.09 1.03
CA LYS A 20 32.08 8.13 1.49
C LYS A 20 30.68 7.94 0.92
N ALA A 21 30.56 7.62 -0.37
CA ALA A 21 29.27 7.38 -1.01
C ALA A 21 28.52 6.19 -0.39
N PHE A 22 29.20 5.07 -0.14
CA PHE A 22 28.60 3.91 0.53
C PHE A 22 28.18 4.23 1.97
N ALA A 23 28.98 5.01 2.71
CA ALA A 23 28.61 5.42 4.07
C ALA A 23 27.37 6.33 4.10
N GLU A 24 27.25 7.27 3.16
CA GLU A 24 26.06 8.12 3.03
C GLU A 24 24.83 7.33 2.59
N ALA A 25 24.97 6.46 1.60
CA ALA A 25 23.90 5.56 1.16
C ALA A 25 23.43 4.64 2.30
N GLY A 26 24.36 4.09 3.09
CA GLY A 26 24.04 3.29 4.28
C GLY A 26 23.30 4.09 5.35
N ARG A 27 23.66 5.36 5.58
CA ARG A 27 22.92 6.24 6.49
C ARG A 27 21.53 6.58 5.98
N GLN A 28 21.36 6.79 4.67
CA GLN A 28 20.06 7.01 4.05
C GLN A 28 19.18 5.76 4.16
N ALA A 29 19.73 4.59 3.87
CA ALA A 29 19.04 3.31 4.05
C ALA A 29 18.61 3.10 5.51
N ALA A 30 19.49 3.39 6.47
CA ALA A 30 19.17 3.29 7.90
C ALA A 30 18.09 4.30 8.34
N ARG A 31 18.08 5.52 7.80
CA ARG A 31 17.02 6.51 8.07
C ARG A 31 15.68 6.04 7.50
N ASN A 32 15.68 5.54 6.27
CA ASN A 32 14.48 5.02 5.62
C ASN A 32 13.94 3.78 6.34
N ALA A 33 14.82 2.89 6.80
CA ALA A 33 14.44 1.71 7.59
C ALA A 33 13.89 2.07 8.98
N ARG A 34 14.31 3.19 9.57
CA ARG A 34 13.76 3.71 10.85
C ARG A 34 12.47 4.51 10.66
N ALA A 35 12.29 5.14 9.50
CA ALA A 35 11.07 5.86 9.14
C ALA A 35 9.98 4.93 8.60
N ALA A 36 10.36 3.78 8.04
CA ALA A 36 9.45 2.68 7.78
C ALA A 36 8.99 2.12 9.13
N PRO A 37 7.68 2.10 9.43
CA PRO A 37 7.19 1.46 10.64
C PRO A 37 7.62 0.00 10.61
N VAL A 38 8.51 -0.37 11.53
CA VAL A 38 9.01 -1.72 11.69
C VAL A 38 7.81 -2.64 11.94
N GLU A 39 7.52 -3.52 10.98
CA GLU A 39 6.50 -4.57 11.01
C GLU A 39 6.77 -5.68 12.06
N ALA A 40 7.37 -5.35 13.21
CA ALA A 40 7.74 -6.32 14.24
C ALA A 40 6.95 -6.15 15.54
N SER A 41 5.69 -5.73 15.46
CA SER A 41 4.70 -5.92 16.53
C SER A 41 3.38 -6.45 15.97
N ALA A 42 3.46 -7.46 15.11
CA ALA A 42 2.30 -8.27 14.74
C ALA A 42 1.86 -9.25 15.85
N ALA A 43 2.48 -9.21 17.04
CA ALA A 43 2.11 -10.03 18.18
C ALA A 43 2.03 -9.19 19.47
N GLY A 44 0.88 -8.56 19.67
CA GLY A 44 0.38 -8.27 21.02
C GLY A 44 0.80 -6.94 21.62
N THR A 45 0.11 -5.86 21.26
CA THR A 45 -0.30 -4.82 22.23
C THR A 45 -1.66 -4.31 21.83
N GLY A 46 -2.65 -4.57 22.67
CA GLY A 46 -4.03 -4.19 22.46
C GLY A 46 -4.25 -2.68 22.44
N LYS A 47 -5.32 -2.30 21.74
CA LYS A 47 -6.24 -1.22 22.14
C LYS A 47 -5.60 0.18 22.24
N LEU A 48 -5.07 0.66 21.12
CA LEU A 48 -4.97 2.09 20.84
C LEU A 48 -5.39 2.28 19.37
N GLY A 49 -6.48 3.03 19.15
CA GLY A 49 -7.22 3.24 17.89
C GLY A 49 -6.65 2.57 16.63
N SER A 50 -7.28 1.48 16.18
CA SER A 50 -6.94 0.85 14.90
C SER A 50 -7.23 1.83 13.76
N SER A 51 -6.19 2.35 13.11
CA SER A 51 -6.33 3.10 11.86
C SER A 51 -7.07 2.22 10.83
N PRO A 52 -7.93 2.78 9.96
CA PRO A 52 -8.53 2.03 8.85
C PRO A 52 -7.49 1.26 8.02
N THR A 53 -6.31 1.84 7.81
CA THR A 53 -5.17 1.21 7.12
C THR A 53 -4.62 -0.02 7.86
N ASP A 54 -4.64 -0.05 9.19
CA ASP A 54 -4.15 -1.19 10.00
C ASP A 54 -5.12 -2.38 9.93
N ASN A 55 -6.43 -2.09 10.01
CA ASN A 55 -7.47 -3.08 9.77
C ASN A 55 -7.34 -3.70 8.37
N LEU A 56 -7.09 -2.87 7.37
CA LEU A 56 -6.98 -3.31 6.00
C LEU A 56 -5.75 -4.19 5.77
N THR A 57 -4.63 -3.86 6.40
CA THR A 57 -3.41 -4.67 6.38
C THR A 57 -3.64 -6.05 7.02
N ARG A 58 -4.39 -6.11 8.13
CA ARG A 58 -4.76 -7.37 8.77
C ARG A 58 -5.68 -8.23 7.88
N THR A 59 -6.61 -7.61 7.16
CA THR A 59 -7.56 -8.32 6.27
C THR A 59 -6.87 -8.89 5.03
N HIS A 60 -6.09 -8.06 4.31
CA HIS A 60 -5.40 -8.51 3.09
C HIS A 60 -4.13 -9.30 3.36
N ARG A 61 -3.61 -9.27 4.60
CA ARG A 61 -2.29 -9.82 4.98
C ARG A 61 -1.17 -9.26 4.10
N MET A 62 -1.29 -7.97 3.79
CA MET A 62 -0.44 -7.25 2.85
C MET A 62 -0.48 -5.76 3.19
N THR A 63 0.67 -5.12 3.28
CA THR A 63 0.75 -3.67 3.48
C THR A 63 0.44 -2.94 2.19
N LEU A 64 0.12 -1.65 2.32
CA LEU A 64 -0.05 -0.79 1.15
C LEU A 64 1.26 -0.70 0.36
N ASP A 65 2.41 -0.62 1.03
CA ASP A 65 3.72 -0.55 0.36
C ASP A 65 4.09 -1.86 -0.35
N GLU A 66 3.78 -3.02 0.24
CA GLU A 66 3.94 -4.31 -0.46
C GLU A 66 3.08 -4.35 -1.73
N ALA A 67 1.82 -3.92 -1.65
CA ALA A 67 0.93 -3.90 -2.81
C ALA A 67 1.45 -3.00 -3.95
N ARG A 68 2.00 -1.82 -3.59
CA ARG A 68 2.63 -0.89 -4.54
C ARG A 68 3.84 -1.50 -5.24
N MET A 69 4.70 -2.18 -4.47
CA MET A 69 5.88 -2.85 -5.01
C MET A 69 5.50 -4.01 -5.92
N ILE A 70 4.51 -4.83 -5.54
CA ILE A 70 4.03 -5.96 -6.37
C ILE A 70 3.53 -5.46 -7.73
N LEU A 71 2.80 -4.34 -7.75
CA LEU A 71 2.23 -3.77 -8.97
C LEU A 71 3.15 -2.77 -9.67
N ASN A 72 4.38 -2.60 -9.17
CA ASN A 72 5.38 -1.67 -9.70
C ASN A 72 4.82 -0.25 -9.92
N LEU A 73 4.12 0.27 -8.90
CA LEU A 73 3.51 1.59 -8.94
C LEU A 73 4.34 2.58 -8.12
N ASP A 74 4.76 3.67 -8.76
CA ASP A 74 5.44 4.76 -8.09
C ASP A 74 4.48 5.52 -7.16
N ALA A 75 4.97 6.01 -6.02
CA ALA A 75 4.18 6.77 -5.05
C ALA A 75 3.47 8.00 -5.68
N LYS A 76 4.04 8.58 -6.75
CA LYS A 76 3.46 9.69 -7.51
C LYS A 76 2.29 9.26 -8.42
N GLY A 77 2.30 8.02 -8.91
CA GLY A 77 1.23 7.45 -9.72
C GLY A 77 0.03 7.02 -8.89
N ILE A 78 0.10 7.08 -7.56
CA ILE A 78 -0.97 6.73 -6.61
C ILE A 78 -1.37 7.98 -5.82
N ALA A 79 -1.30 9.15 -6.45
CA ALA A 79 -2.03 10.30 -5.93
C ALA A 79 -3.50 9.88 -5.78
N GLU A 80 -4.01 9.98 -4.57
CA GLU A 80 -5.24 9.35 -4.06
C GLU A 80 -6.38 9.23 -5.09
N ALA A 81 -6.73 7.99 -5.43
CA ALA A 81 -7.88 7.65 -6.29
C ALA A 81 -8.01 8.49 -7.58
N SER A 82 -6.92 9.07 -8.08
CA SER A 82 -6.94 9.88 -9.30
C SER A 82 -7.21 9.00 -10.53
N GLU A 83 -7.70 9.62 -11.60
CA GLU A 83 -7.97 8.92 -12.85
C GLU A 83 -6.68 8.34 -13.46
N GLU A 84 -5.58 9.07 -13.37
CA GLU A 84 -4.26 8.61 -13.82
C GLU A 84 -3.77 7.41 -13.00
N GLY A 85 -4.02 7.42 -11.69
CA GLY A 85 -3.64 6.32 -10.81
C GLY A 85 -4.45 5.06 -11.05
N ARG A 86 -5.75 5.20 -11.33
CA ARG A 86 -6.62 4.09 -11.74
C ARG A 86 -6.15 3.46 -13.04
N ALA A 87 -5.87 4.27 -14.05
CA ALA A 87 -5.36 3.80 -15.33
C ALA A 87 -3.99 3.10 -15.18
N ALA A 88 -3.09 3.63 -14.35
CA ALA A 88 -1.79 3.02 -14.08
C ALA A 88 -1.91 1.68 -13.33
N LEU A 89 -2.81 1.59 -12.35
CA LEU A 89 -3.12 0.36 -11.62
C LEU A 89 -3.65 -0.72 -12.56
N GLU A 90 -4.66 -0.40 -13.38
CA GLU A 90 -5.26 -1.34 -14.32
C GLU A 90 -4.25 -1.86 -15.34
N LYS A 91 -3.49 -0.96 -15.96
CA LYS A 91 -2.44 -1.32 -16.93
C LYS A 91 -1.39 -2.26 -16.32
N SER A 92 -0.91 -1.94 -15.12
CA SER A 92 0.12 -2.73 -14.45
C SER A 92 -0.42 -4.09 -14.01
N TYR A 93 -1.65 -4.11 -13.47
CA TYR A 93 -2.36 -5.32 -13.10
C TYR A 93 -2.55 -6.25 -14.30
N GLU A 94 -3.10 -5.76 -15.42
CA GLU A 94 -3.33 -6.57 -16.62
C GLU A 94 -2.03 -7.16 -17.16
N HIS A 95 -0.98 -6.34 -17.22
CA HIS A 95 0.32 -6.77 -17.71
C HIS A 95 0.92 -7.88 -16.83
N LEU A 96 0.94 -7.68 -15.50
CA LEU A 96 1.51 -8.64 -14.56
C LEU A 96 0.66 -9.90 -14.44
N PHE A 97 -0.67 -9.77 -14.48
CA PHE A 97 -1.60 -10.90 -14.41
C PHE A 97 -1.48 -11.80 -15.64
N LYS A 98 -1.38 -11.21 -16.84
CA LYS A 98 -1.19 -11.95 -18.09
C LYS A 98 0.18 -12.60 -18.17
N THR A 99 1.24 -11.87 -17.82
CA THR A 99 2.62 -12.38 -17.89
C THR A 99 2.85 -13.52 -16.90
N ASN A 100 2.24 -13.48 -15.73
CA ASN A 100 2.37 -14.49 -14.69
C ASN A 100 1.24 -15.53 -14.69
N ALA A 101 0.54 -15.70 -15.80
CA ALA A 101 -0.52 -16.70 -15.92
C ALA A 101 0.03 -18.10 -15.54
N PRO A 102 -0.63 -18.84 -14.64
CA PRO A 102 -0.17 -20.16 -14.21
C PRO A 102 -0.27 -21.17 -15.36
N PRO A 103 0.45 -22.30 -15.24
CA PRO A 103 0.26 -23.42 -16.15
C PRO A 103 -1.18 -23.91 -16.08
N ALA A 104 -1.68 -24.40 -17.20
CA ALA A 104 -2.98 -25.05 -17.23
C ALA A 104 -3.05 -26.21 -16.21
N PRO A 105 -4.22 -26.48 -15.63
CA PRO A 105 -4.46 -27.66 -14.81
C PRO A 105 -4.06 -28.93 -15.57
N LYS A 106 -3.68 -29.98 -14.83
CA LYS A 106 -3.31 -31.28 -15.43
C LYS A 106 -4.41 -31.75 -16.38
N GLY A 107 -4.04 -32.00 -17.64
CA GLY A 107 -4.96 -32.46 -18.69
C GLY A 107 -5.56 -31.37 -19.57
N ALA A 108 -5.28 -30.09 -19.32
CA ALA A 108 -5.65 -28.99 -20.21
C ALA A 108 -4.45 -28.45 -20.98
N THR A 109 -4.67 -28.06 -22.23
CA THR A 109 -3.68 -27.41 -23.09
C THR A 109 -3.80 -25.88 -22.97
N GLY A 110 -2.67 -25.19 -22.91
CA GLY A 110 -2.60 -23.73 -22.73
C GLY A 110 -2.01 -23.31 -21.38
N GLY A 111 -2.24 -22.05 -21.00
CA GLY A 111 -1.68 -21.44 -19.79
C GLY A 111 -0.33 -20.75 -20.03
N GLY A 112 0.22 -20.18 -18.96
CA GLY A 112 1.54 -19.53 -18.98
C GLY A 112 2.60 -20.33 -18.24
N ALA A 113 3.81 -19.77 -18.17
CA ALA A 113 4.92 -20.32 -17.38
C ALA A 113 4.98 -19.73 -15.94
N GLY A 114 3.94 -19.01 -15.54
CA GLY A 114 3.86 -18.35 -14.24
C GLY A 114 3.46 -19.28 -13.10
N SER A 115 3.18 -18.70 -11.94
CA SER A 115 2.73 -19.44 -10.75
C SER A 115 1.41 -18.90 -10.25
N PHE A 116 0.53 -19.81 -9.80
CA PHE A 116 -0.74 -19.44 -9.19
C PHE A 116 -0.53 -18.57 -7.94
N TYR A 117 0.56 -18.78 -7.20
CA TYR A 117 0.90 -17.96 -6.04
C TYR A 117 1.19 -16.51 -6.43
N ILE A 118 1.98 -16.31 -7.47
CA ILE A 118 2.34 -14.97 -7.96
C ILE A 118 1.09 -14.26 -8.51
N GLN A 119 0.28 -14.96 -9.31
CA GLN A 119 -0.98 -14.42 -9.79
C GLN A 119 -1.92 -14.04 -8.61
N SER A 120 -2.02 -14.89 -7.59
CA SER A 120 -2.80 -14.60 -6.38
C SER A 120 -2.28 -13.38 -5.62
N LYS A 121 -0.96 -13.18 -5.58
CA LYS A 121 -0.34 -12.00 -4.97
C LYS A 121 -0.64 -10.72 -5.76
N VAL A 122 -0.63 -10.77 -7.08
CA VAL A 122 -1.00 -9.64 -7.96
C VAL A 122 -2.47 -9.26 -7.75
N VAL A 123 -3.38 -10.23 -7.66
CA VAL A 123 -4.80 -9.97 -7.37
C VAL A 123 -4.98 -9.33 -5.99
N ARG A 124 -4.36 -9.89 -4.95
CA ARG A 124 -4.46 -9.31 -3.60
C ARG A 124 -3.88 -7.91 -3.50
N ALA A 125 -2.78 -7.64 -4.21
CA ALA A 125 -2.18 -6.31 -4.26
C ALA A 125 -3.15 -5.27 -4.84
N ARG A 126 -3.86 -5.63 -5.91
CA ARG A 126 -4.89 -4.77 -6.50
C ARG A 126 -6.02 -4.50 -5.50
N GLU A 127 -6.59 -5.55 -4.90
CA GLU A 127 -7.67 -5.43 -3.91
C GLU A 127 -7.26 -4.53 -2.73
N ARG A 128 -6.01 -4.66 -2.25
CA ARG A 128 -5.47 -3.85 -1.15
C ARG A 128 -5.40 -2.36 -1.50
N ILE A 129 -5.03 -2.00 -2.74
CA ILE A 129 -4.97 -0.61 -3.19
C ILE A 129 -6.40 -0.06 -3.38
N GLU A 130 -7.29 -0.82 -4.01
CA GLU A 130 -8.69 -0.42 -4.21
C GLU A 130 -9.42 -0.17 -2.88
N ALA A 131 -9.18 -1.01 -1.88
CA ALA A 131 -9.77 -0.82 -0.56
C ALA A 131 -9.19 0.40 0.18
N GLU A 132 -7.91 0.76 -0.02
CA GLU A 132 -7.37 2.02 0.52
C GLU A 132 -8.07 3.22 -0.12
N TRP A 133 -8.23 3.21 -1.45
CA TRP A 133 -8.92 4.28 -2.16
C TRP A 133 -10.39 4.40 -1.75
N ALA A 134 -11.06 3.28 -1.45
CA ALA A 134 -12.41 3.28 -0.93
C ALA A 134 -12.50 3.94 0.46
N GLU A 135 -11.54 3.66 1.36
CA GLU A 135 -11.49 4.30 2.68
C GLU A 135 -11.15 5.79 2.59
N VAL A 136 -10.22 6.18 1.72
CA VAL A 136 -9.92 7.60 1.45
C VAL A 136 -11.16 8.32 0.91
N LEU A 137 -11.87 7.72 -0.05
CA LEU A 137 -13.09 8.31 -0.62
C LEU A 137 -14.23 8.44 0.42
N LYS A 138 -14.34 7.48 1.35
CA LYS A 138 -15.29 7.58 2.48
C LYS A 138 -14.90 8.70 3.43
N ALA A 139 -13.62 8.83 3.77
CA ALA A 139 -13.12 9.90 4.63
C ALA A 139 -13.39 11.29 4.00
N SER A 140 -13.22 11.42 2.69
CA SER A 140 -13.49 12.65 1.93
C SER A 140 -14.98 13.01 1.85
N LYS A 141 -15.90 12.05 2.04
CA LYS A 141 -17.36 12.29 2.01
C LYS A 141 -17.97 12.68 3.37
N GLY A 142 -17.18 12.71 4.45
CA GLY A 142 -17.63 13.06 5.80
C GLY A 142 -18.57 12.00 6.43
N PRO A 143 -18.74 12.01 7.77
CA PRO A 143 -19.68 11.11 8.43
C PRO A 143 -21.13 11.42 8.01
N PRO A 144 -22.01 10.41 7.91
CA PRO A 144 -23.43 10.65 7.63
C PRO A 144 -24.02 11.58 8.70
N PRO A 145 -24.93 12.50 8.33
CA PRO A 145 -25.63 13.32 9.31
C PRO A 145 -26.32 12.41 10.33
N PRO A 146 -26.28 12.74 11.64
CA PRO A 146 -26.98 11.97 12.65
C PRO A 146 -28.48 11.87 12.28
N PRO A 147 -29.13 10.71 12.48
CA PRO A 147 -30.55 10.57 12.23
C PRO A 147 -31.34 11.57 13.08
N ASP A 148 -32.30 12.23 12.42
CA ASP A 148 -33.00 13.45 12.85
C ASP A 148 -33.41 13.51 14.33
N ALA A 149 -32.92 14.53 15.04
CA ALA A 149 -33.48 14.98 16.31
C ALA A 149 -34.51 16.12 16.15
N SER A 150 -35.20 16.16 15.00
CA SER A 150 -36.17 17.22 14.67
C SER A 150 -37.51 16.65 14.21
N ALA A 151 -38.11 15.76 15.01
CA ALA A 151 -39.55 15.54 14.95
C ALA A 151 -40.22 16.47 15.99
N PRO A 152 -41.05 17.44 15.59
CA PRO A 152 -41.79 18.24 16.55
C PRO A 152 -42.79 17.33 17.27
N LYS A 153 -42.74 17.33 18.61
CA LYS A 153 -43.77 16.74 19.44
C LYS A 153 -45.12 17.37 19.08
N GLY A 154 -46.01 16.60 18.46
CA GLY A 154 -47.41 16.96 18.30
C GLY A 154 -48.10 17.10 19.67
N PRO A 155 -49.14 17.94 19.80
CA PRO A 155 -49.67 18.32 21.09
C PRO A 155 -50.46 17.18 21.74
N GLU A 156 -50.30 17.06 23.06
CA GLU A 156 -51.10 16.25 23.98
C GLU A 156 -52.61 16.46 23.73
N ALA A 157 -53.28 15.41 23.21
CA ALA A 157 -54.72 15.29 23.33
C ALA A 157 -55.05 14.63 24.67
N GLN A 158 -55.38 15.45 25.67
CA GLN A 158 -56.09 14.99 26.86
C GLN A 158 -57.44 14.41 26.45
N GLN A 159 -57.62 13.11 26.64
CA GLN A 159 -58.95 12.49 26.76
C GLN A 159 -58.93 11.64 28.04
N GLY A 160 -59.57 12.17 29.08
CA GLY A 160 -59.83 11.44 30.32
C GLY A 160 -60.90 10.35 30.12
N PRO A 161 -60.92 9.31 30.97
CA PRO A 161 -61.93 8.26 30.89
C PRO A 161 -63.12 8.55 31.82
N ALA A 162 -64.34 8.28 31.37
CA ALA A 162 -65.45 7.75 32.20
C ALA A 162 -66.61 7.30 31.29
N PRO A 163 -67.27 6.19 31.64
CA PRO A 163 -68.64 6.27 32.15
C PRO A 163 -68.70 6.18 33.68
#